data_AF-A0A923NE12-F1
#
_entry.id   AF-A0A923NE12-F1
#
_cell.length_a   1.000
_cell.length_b   1.000
_cell.length_c   1.000
_cell.angle_alpha   90.00
_cell.angle_beta   90.00
_cell.angle_gamma   90.00
#
_symmetry.space_group_name_H-M   'P 1'
#
loop_
_entity.id
_entity.type
_entity.pdbx_description
1 polymer ?
#
loop_
_entity_poly.entity_id
_entity_poly.type
_entity_poly.pdbx_seq_one_letter_code
_entity_poly.pdbx_strand_id
1 'polypeptide(L)'
;MLYKKIRNLIAVLAVMIALLPAFLYSTQHIYYGPAFSFITTIAALLCFITSALIQLFHNKKEGLPLSGPLIFAGGFAFLLLYVIYKFLF
;
A
#
# COMPACT_ATOMS: atom_id res chain seq x y z
N MET A 1 -10.29 18.35 8.93
CA MET A 1 -10.96 17.51 7.91
C MET A 1 -10.11 17.18 6.68
N LEU A 2 -9.37 18.14 6.12
CA LEU A 2 -8.58 17.95 4.89
C LEU A 2 -7.56 16.80 4.97
N TYR A 3 -6.81 16.69 6.08
CA TYR A 3 -5.80 15.63 6.25
C TYR A 3 -6.39 14.21 6.19
N LYS A 4 -7.57 13.98 6.80
CA LYS A 4 -8.26 12.67 6.78
C LYS A 4 -8.65 12.31 5.35
N LYS A 5 -9.12 13.29 4.56
CA LYS A 5 -9.45 13.10 3.15
C LYS A 5 -8.21 12.72 2.33
N ILE A 6 -7.09 13.44 2.49
CA ILE A 6 -5.85 13.17 1.77
C ILE A 6 -5.30 11.78 2.11
N ARG A 7 -5.22 11.44 3.41
CA ARG A 7 -4.81 10.11 3.87
C ARG A 7 -5.67 9.01 3.26
N ASN A 8 -6.99 9.15 3.34
CA ASN A 8 -7.92 8.14 2.82
C ASN A 8 -7.82 8.01 1.30
N LEU A 9 -7.68 9.13 0.57
CA LEU A 9 -7.46 9.11 -0.87
C LEU A 9 -6.20 8.33 -1.24
N ILE A 10 -5.08 8.58 -0.55
CA ILE A 10 -3.82 7.88 -0.80
C ILE A 10 -3.95 6.38 -0.46
N ALA A 11 -4.65 6.04 0.62
CA ALA A 11 -4.90 4.64 0.97
C ALA A 11 -5.79 3.93 -0.07
N VAL A 12 -6.84 4.59 -0.56
CA VAL A 12 -7.71 4.05 -1.62
C VAL A 12 -6.91 3.87 -2.91
N LEU A 13 -6.09 4.85 -3.29
CA LEU A 13 -5.21 4.74 -4.45
C LEU A 13 -4.27 3.53 -4.34
N ALA A 14 -3.70 3.29 -3.16
CA ALA A 14 -2.85 2.14 -2.90
C ALA A 14 -3.57 0.81 -3.14
N VAL A 15 -4.83 0.69 -2.67
CA VAL A 15 -5.67 -0.49 -2.90
C VAL A 15 -5.97 -0.67 -4.39
N MET A 16 -6.32 0.41 -5.09
CA MET A 16 -6.60 0.33 -6.53
C MET A 16 -5.38 -0.13 -7.34
N ILE A 17 -4.19 0.37 -7.00
CA ILE A 17 -2.93 -0.05 -7.63
C ILE A 17 -2.62 -1.52 -7.34
N ALA A 18 -2.80 -1.98 -6.10
CA ALA A 18 -2.54 -3.36 -5.70
C ALA A 18 -3.48 -4.37 -6.40
N LEU A 19 -4.72 -3.97 -6.66
CA LEU A 19 -5.71 -4.80 -7.35
C LEU A 19 -5.56 -4.80 -8.87
N LEU A 20 -4.77 -3.87 -9.43
CA LEU A 20 -4.63 -3.68 -10.87
C LEU A 20 -4.17 -4.96 -11.61
N PRO A 21 -3.16 -5.71 -11.14
CA PRO A 21 -2.74 -6.94 -11.83
C PRO A 21 -3.84 -8.01 -11.84
N ALA A 22 -4.54 -8.19 -10.72
CA ALA A 22 -5.62 -9.15 -10.60
C ALA A 22 -6.82 -8.75 -11.47
N PHE A 23 -7.15 -7.46 -11.51
CA PHE A 23 -8.21 -6.92 -12.36
C PHE A 23 -7.92 -7.15 -13.84
N LEU A 24 -6.71 -6.81 -14.31
CA LEU A 24 -6.32 -6.99 -15.71
C LEU A 24 -6.30 -8.47 -16.12
N TYR A 25 -5.82 -9.35 -15.23
CA TYR A 25 -5.88 -10.79 -15.46
C TYR A 25 -7.32 -11.31 -15.52
N SER A 26 -8.20 -10.85 -14.62
CA SER A 26 -9.59 -11.35 -14.55
C SER A 26 -10.49 -10.79 -15.65
N THR A 27 -10.29 -9.56 -16.10
CA THR A 27 -11.20 -8.87 -17.02
C THR A 27 -10.72 -8.88 -18.46
N GLN A 28 -9.41 -8.86 -18.67
CA GLN A 28 -8.81 -8.82 -20.00
C GLN A 28 -8.04 -10.10 -20.33
N HIS A 29 -7.89 -11.03 -19.37
CA HIS A 29 -7.06 -12.23 -19.52
C HIS A 29 -5.60 -11.93 -19.89
N ILE A 30 -5.13 -10.71 -19.59
CA ILE A 30 -3.77 -10.26 -19.88
C ILE A 30 -2.92 -10.41 -18.61
N TYR A 31 -1.88 -11.24 -18.70
CA TYR A 31 -0.84 -11.32 -17.69
C TYR A 31 0.38 -10.51 -18.15
N TYR A 32 0.58 -9.32 -17.56
CA TYR A 32 1.73 -8.45 -17.82
C TYR A 32 3.05 -8.95 -17.17
N GLY A 33 3.04 -10.15 -16.59
CA GLY A 33 4.23 -10.76 -16.04
C GLY A 33 4.54 -10.39 -14.57
N PRO A 34 5.58 -11.04 -14.00
CA PRO A 34 6.05 -10.76 -12.65
C PRO A 34 6.51 -9.31 -12.44
N ALA A 35 7.17 -8.72 -13.43
CA ALA A 35 7.71 -7.36 -13.34
C ALA A 35 6.61 -6.31 -13.10
N PHE A 36 5.48 -6.42 -13.79
CA PHE A 36 4.34 -5.52 -13.58
C PHE A 36 3.69 -5.71 -12.20
N SER A 37 3.57 -6.96 -11.74
CA SER A 37 3.08 -7.27 -10.40
C SER A 37 4.01 -6.69 -9.31
N PHE A 38 5.32 -6.71 -9.55
CA PHE A 38 6.31 -6.13 -8.66
C PHE A 38 6.23 -4.60 -8.61
N ILE A 39 6.13 -3.94 -9.76
CA ILE A 39 5.98 -2.48 -9.86
C ILE A 39 4.72 -2.01 -9.13
N THR A 40 3.58 -2.65 -9.39
CA THR A 40 2.30 -2.31 -8.73
C THR A 40 2.35 -2.56 -7.22
N THR A 41 3.00 -3.64 -6.77
CA THR A 41 3.20 -3.91 -5.33
C THR A 41 4.05 -2.84 -4.65
N ILE A 42 5.16 -2.42 -5.27
CA ILE A 42 6.01 -1.34 -4.73
C ILE A 42 5.25 -0.01 -4.70
N ALA A 43 4.53 0.33 -5.78
CA ALA A 43 3.77 1.57 -5.84
C ALA A 43 2.66 1.62 -4.77
N ALA A 44 1.96 0.51 -4.54
CA ALA A 44 0.99 0.39 -3.46
C ALA A 44 1.64 0.56 -2.08
N LEU A 45 2.80 -0.08 -1.85
CA LEU A 45 3.56 0.05 -0.61
C LEU A 45 3.94 1.51 -0.33
N LEU A 46 4.49 2.22 -1.32
CA LEU A 46 4.84 3.63 -1.18
C LEU A 46 3.63 4.48 -0.80
N CYS A 47 2.47 4.25 -1.43
CA CYS A 47 1.24 4.96 -1.07
C CYS A 47 0.81 4.67 0.37
N PHE A 48 0.86 3.42 0.83
CA PHE A 48 0.55 3.08 2.22
C PHE A 48 1.52 3.70 3.22
N ILE A 49 2.82 3.73 2.90
CA ILE A 49 3.83 4.41 3.72
C ILE A 49 3.53 5.91 3.80
N THR A 50 3.24 6.57 2.68
CA THR A 50 2.89 8.00 2.67
C THR A 50 1.64 8.27 3.50
N SER A 51 0.59 7.44 3.36
CA SER A 51 -0.62 7.53 4.16
C SER A 51 -0.35 7.37 5.66
N ALA A 52 0.48 6.39 6.02
CA ALA A 52 0.89 6.14 7.40
C ALA A 52 1.73 7.31 7.96
N LEU A 53 2.67 7.86 7.19
CA LEU A 53 3.46 9.03 7.57
C LEU A 53 2.57 10.25 7.80
N ILE A 54 1.62 10.54 6.91
CA ILE A 54 0.66 11.66 7.07
C ILE A 54 -0.11 11.50 8.38
N GLN A 55 -0.55 10.27 8.69
CA GLN A 55 -1.24 10.02 9.95
C GLN A 55 -0.32 10.13 11.16
N LEU A 56 0.92 9.68 11.06
CA LEU A 56 1.90 9.73 12.12
C LEU A 56 2.29 11.17 12.47
N PHE A 57 2.54 12.01 11.46
CA PHE A 57 2.80 13.44 11.64
C PHE A 57 1.61 14.17 12.25
N HIS A 58 0.39 13.84 11.83
CA HIS A 58 -0.81 14.42 12.43
C HIS A 58 -1.00 13.99 13.89
N ASN A 59 -0.90 12.69 14.19
CA ASN A 59 -1.05 12.19 15.55
C ASN A 59 0.03 12.74 16.50
N LYS A 60 1.27 12.90 16.01
CA LYS A 60 2.34 13.56 16.78
C LYS A 60 2.04 15.02 17.08
N LYS A 61 1.42 15.75 16.14
CA LYS A 61 1.06 17.16 16.32
C LYS A 61 -0.10 17.35 17.32
N GLU A 62 -1.02 16.38 17.38
CA GLU A 62 -2.22 16.43 18.22
C GLU A 62 -2.07 15.66 19.56
N GLY A 63 -0.92 15.04 19.82
CA GLY A 63 -0.71 14.24 21.04
C GLY A 63 -1.51 12.92 21.09
N LEU A 64 -1.92 12.40 19.93
CA LEU A 64 -2.77 11.21 19.79
C LEU A 64 -1.93 9.93 19.66
N PRO A 65 -2.47 8.76 20.05
CA PRO A 65 -1.76 7.48 20.00
C PRO A 65 -1.34 7.07 18.57
N LEU A 66 -0.13 6.51 18.46
CA LEU A 66 0.55 6.19 17.19
C LEU A 66 0.22 4.80 16.61
N SER A 67 -0.61 4.01 17.29
CA SER A 67 -0.79 2.58 17.03
C SER A 67 -1.47 2.23 15.70
N GLY A 68 -2.38 3.07 15.21
CA GLY A 68 -3.13 2.81 13.96
C GLY A 68 -2.27 2.65 12.69
N PRO A 69 -1.38 3.61 12.35
CA PRO A 69 -0.55 3.52 11.14
C PRO A 69 0.50 2.39 11.16
N LEU A 70 0.95 1.93 12.33
CA LEU A 70 1.94 0.87 12.48
C LEU A 70 1.43 -0.51 12.01
N ILE A 71 0.14 -0.79 12.21
CA ILE A 71 -0.47 -2.08 11.84
C ILE A 71 -0.53 -2.25 10.32
N PHE A 72 -0.87 -1.17 9.59
CA PHE A 72 -0.91 -1.18 8.13
C PHE A 72 0.50 -1.29 7.52
N ALA A 73 1.49 -0.57 8.06
CA ALA A 73 2.87 -0.69 7.61
C ALA A 73 3.45 -2.09 7.86
N GLY A 74 3.15 -2.68 9.03
CA GLY A 74 3.59 -4.04 9.38
C GLY A 74 2.99 -5.12 8.48
N GLY A 75 1.68 -5.06 8.22
CA GLY A 75 1.01 -6.01 7.33
C GLY A 75 1.55 -5.96 5.90
N PHE A 76 1.87 -4.76 5.39
CA PHE A 76 2.41 -4.58 4.05
C PHE A 76 3.89 -5.01 3.93
N ALA A 77 4.71 -4.75 4.96
CA ALA A 77 6.09 -5.22 5.00
C ALA A 77 6.16 -6.76 4.99
N PHE A 78 5.25 -7.42 5.72
CA PHE A 78 5.14 -8.88 5.70
C PHE A 78 4.77 -9.42 4.31
N LEU A 79 3.84 -8.75 3.62
CA LEU A 79 3.42 -9.10 2.27
C LEU A 79 4.57 -8.93 1.25
N LEU A 80 5.36 -7.86 1.41
CA LEU A 80 6.54 -7.62 0.57
C LEU A 80 7.64 -8.67 0.80
N LEU A 81 7.89 -9.07 2.05
CA LEU A 81 8.79 -10.19 2.37
C LEU A 81 8.32 -11.50 1.74
N TYR A 82 7.02 -11.79 1.78
CA TYR A 82 6.45 -12.98 1.15
C TYR A 82 6.64 -12.97 -0.38
N VAL A 83 6.39 -11.84 -1.04
CA VAL A 83 6.61 -11.70 -2.49
C VAL A 83 8.09 -11.87 -2.85
N ILE A 84 9.00 -11.23 -2.10
CA ILE A 84 10.44 -11.39 -2.31
C ILE A 84 10.85 -12.85 -2.15
N TYR A 85 10.45 -13.51 -1.06
CA TYR A 85 10.76 -14.90 -0.81
C TYR A 85 10.30 -15.79 -1.97
N LYS A 86 9.06 -15.64 -2.44
CA LYS A 86 8.49 -16.50 -3.48
C LYS A 86 9.00 -16.25 -4.90
N PHE A 87 9.65 -15.10 -5.15
CA PHE A 87 10.18 -14.74 -6.46
C PHE A 87 11.72 -14.80 -6.55
N LEU A 88 12.43 -14.71 -5.41
CA LEU A 88 13.90 -14.88 -5.36
C LEU A 88 14.36 -16.28 -4.93
N PHE A 89 13.51 -17.06 -4.25
CA PHE A 89 13.79 -18.44 -3.81
C PHE A 89 12.69 -19.39 -4.30
#